data_AF-H0UWD9-F1
#
_entry.id   AF-H0UWD9-F1
#
_cell.length_a   1.000
_cell.length_b   1.000
_cell.length_c   1.000
_cell.angle_alpha   90.00
_cell.angle_beta   90.00
_cell.angle_gamma   90.00
#
_symmetry.space_group_name_H-M   'P 1'
#
loop_
_entity.id
_entity.type
_entity.pdbx_description
1 polymer ?
#
loop_
_entity_poly.entity_id
_entity_poly.type
_entity_poly.pdbx_seq_one_letter_code
_entity_poly.pdbx_strand_id
1 'polypeptide(L)'
;WTNYIHGWQDRWVVLKNNTLSYYKSEDETEYGCRGSICLSKAVITPHDFDECRFDISVNDSVWYLRAQDPDHRQQWIDAIEQHKTESGYGSESSLRRHGSMVSLVSGASGYSATSTSSFKKGHSLREKLAEMETFRDILCRQVDTLQKYFDVCADTVSKDELQRDKVFPHVTPKGINGIDFKGEAITFKATTAGILATLSHCIELMVKREDSWQKRLDKEIEKRRRTEEAYKNAMTELKKKSHFGGPDYEEGPNSLINEEEFFDAVEAALDRQDKIEEQSQSEKVRLHWPTSLPSGDAFSSVGTHRFVQKPYSRSSSMSSIDLVSASDDVHRFSSQVEEVVQNHMTYSLQDVGGDANWQLVVEEGEMKVYRREVEENGIVLDPLKATHAVKGVTGHEVCNYFWSVDVRNDWETTIENFHVVETLADNAIIVYQTHKRVWPASQRDVLYLSAIRKIPALTENDPETWIVCNFSVDHDSAPLNNRCVRAKINVAIICQTLVSPPEGDQEISRENILCKITYVANVNPGGWAPASVLRAVAKREYPKFLKRFTAYVQEKTSGKPILF
;
A
#
# COMPACT_ATOMS: atom_id res chain seq x y z
N TRP A 1 -12.69 14.88 -17.16
CA TRP A 1 -13.87 15.46 -16.50
C TRP A 1 -13.72 15.42 -14.97
N THR A 2 -13.44 16.57 -14.35
CA THR A 2 -13.16 16.72 -12.91
C THR A 2 -14.37 17.07 -12.03
N ASN A 3 -15.54 17.35 -12.61
CA ASN A 3 -16.67 18.00 -11.90
C ASN A 3 -17.72 17.05 -11.29
N TYR A 4 -17.61 15.73 -11.47
CA TYR A 4 -18.72 14.79 -11.14
C TYR A 4 -19.12 14.73 -9.67
N ILE A 5 -18.23 15.12 -8.76
CA ILE A 5 -18.46 14.98 -7.30
C ILE A 5 -18.84 16.33 -6.66
N HIS A 6 -18.57 17.48 -7.31
CA HIS A 6 -18.57 18.79 -6.64
C HIS A 6 -19.07 19.99 -7.47
N GLY A 7 -19.53 19.80 -8.72
CA GLY A 7 -19.94 20.92 -9.59
C GLY A 7 -18.74 21.75 -10.11
N TRP A 8 -19.01 22.98 -10.57
CA TRP A 8 -17.98 23.88 -11.11
C TRP A 8 -16.84 24.13 -10.12
N GLN A 9 -15.60 24.15 -10.62
CA GLN A 9 -14.39 24.36 -9.83
C GLN A 9 -13.59 25.53 -10.41
N ASP A 10 -13.12 26.45 -9.56
CA ASP A 10 -12.22 27.52 -9.98
C ASP A 10 -10.88 26.95 -10.47
N ARG A 11 -10.36 27.52 -11.55
CA ARG A 11 -9.07 27.16 -12.17
C ARG A 11 -8.41 28.41 -12.71
N TRP A 12 -7.08 28.45 -12.64
CA TRP A 12 -6.30 29.48 -13.30
C TRP A 12 -6.09 29.10 -14.75
N VAL A 13 -6.67 29.86 -15.68
CA VAL A 13 -6.64 29.57 -17.12
C VAL A 13 -5.76 30.60 -17.83
N VAL A 14 -4.81 30.12 -18.62
CA VAL A 14 -3.84 30.94 -19.34
C VAL A 14 -3.97 30.68 -20.83
N LEU A 15 -4.26 31.75 -21.59
CA LEU A 15 -4.27 31.74 -23.04
C LEU A 15 -2.95 32.35 -23.56
N LYS A 16 -2.13 31.53 -24.24
CA LYS A 16 -0.82 31.96 -24.75
C LYS A 16 -0.38 31.11 -25.94
N ASN A 17 0.19 31.74 -26.97
CA ASN A 17 0.78 31.07 -28.14
C ASN A 17 -0.17 30.03 -28.78
N ASN A 18 -1.42 30.42 -29.07
CA ASN A 18 -2.45 29.55 -29.66
C ASN A 18 -2.74 28.26 -28.82
N THR A 19 -2.42 28.30 -27.53
CA THR A 19 -2.67 27.23 -26.56
C THR A 19 -3.46 27.79 -25.39
N LEU A 20 -4.53 27.10 -25.00
CA LEU A 20 -5.25 27.34 -23.76
C LEU A 20 -4.80 26.30 -22.74
N SER A 21 -4.20 26.73 -21.63
CA SER A 21 -3.68 25.88 -20.56
C SER A 21 -4.40 26.19 -19.24
N TYR A 22 -4.55 25.21 -18.36
CA TYR A 22 -5.07 25.45 -17.01
C TYR A 22 -4.21 24.86 -15.90
N TYR A 23 -4.31 25.50 -14.73
CA TYR A 23 -3.58 25.24 -13.50
C TYR A 23 -4.55 25.22 -12.31
N LYS A 24 -4.14 24.65 -11.17
CA LYS A 24 -4.95 24.60 -9.95
C LYS A 24 -5.16 26.01 -9.35
N SER A 25 -4.12 26.84 -9.36
CA SER A 25 -4.12 28.25 -8.95
C SER A 25 -3.06 29.04 -9.75
N GLU A 26 -3.02 30.36 -9.58
CA GLU A 26 -1.99 31.24 -10.15
C GLU A 26 -0.60 30.91 -9.56
N ASP A 27 -0.53 30.68 -8.24
CA ASP A 27 0.69 30.30 -7.52
C ASP A 27 1.27 28.94 -7.96
N GLU A 28 0.43 28.03 -8.48
CA GLU A 28 0.88 26.70 -8.95
C GLU A 28 1.43 26.70 -10.39
N THR A 29 1.56 27.86 -11.05
CA THR A 29 2.02 27.94 -12.45
C THR A 29 3.45 27.41 -12.67
N GLU A 30 4.30 27.42 -11.64
CA GLU A 30 5.67 26.87 -11.70
C GLU A 30 5.74 25.33 -11.60
N TYR A 31 4.68 24.67 -11.08
CA TYR A 31 4.68 23.22 -10.81
C TYR A 31 4.20 22.36 -11.99
N GLY A 32 3.71 22.98 -13.07
CA GLY A 32 3.29 22.32 -14.29
C GLY A 32 1.82 22.52 -14.63
N CYS A 33 1.52 22.39 -15.93
CA CYS A 33 0.18 22.56 -16.48
C CYS A 33 -0.67 21.29 -16.25
N ARG A 34 -1.88 21.42 -15.71
CA ARG A 34 -2.82 20.30 -15.46
C ARG A 34 -3.52 19.82 -16.74
N GLY A 35 -3.61 20.69 -17.75
CA GLY A 35 -4.05 20.29 -19.09
C GLY A 35 -4.00 21.46 -20.09
N SER A 36 -3.73 21.16 -21.36
CA SER A 36 -3.62 22.15 -22.42
C SER A 36 -4.32 21.73 -23.72
N ILE A 37 -4.91 22.68 -24.43
CA ILE A 37 -5.52 22.51 -25.75
C ILE A 37 -4.88 23.48 -26.74
N CYS A 38 -4.46 22.96 -27.90
CA CYS A 38 -4.07 23.77 -29.05
C CYS A 38 -5.32 24.23 -29.82
N LEU A 39 -5.45 25.54 -30.04
CA LEU A 39 -6.68 26.16 -30.54
C LEU A 39 -6.84 26.12 -32.07
N SER A 40 -5.84 25.67 -32.82
CA SER A 40 -5.85 25.62 -34.30
C SER A 40 -7.03 24.86 -34.93
N LYS A 41 -7.71 24.01 -34.16
CA LYS A 41 -8.91 23.26 -34.58
C LYS A 41 -10.04 23.35 -33.55
N ALA A 42 -10.00 24.34 -32.65
CA ALA A 42 -11.01 24.51 -31.61
C ALA A 42 -12.34 25.00 -32.19
N VAL A 43 -13.41 24.30 -31.85
CA VAL A 43 -14.78 24.78 -32.01
C VAL A 43 -15.24 25.29 -30.65
N ILE A 44 -15.60 26.57 -30.60
CA ILE A 44 -16.12 27.23 -29.40
C ILE A 44 -17.63 27.36 -29.53
N THR A 45 -18.36 26.86 -28.54
CA THR A 45 -19.82 26.80 -28.54
C THR A 45 -20.35 27.50 -27.28
N PRO A 46 -20.97 28.68 -27.39
CA PRO A 46 -21.71 29.29 -26.29
C PRO A 46 -22.85 28.37 -25.84
N HIS A 47 -23.15 28.31 -24.54
CA HIS A 47 -24.27 27.49 -24.06
C HIS A 47 -25.61 28.23 -24.19
N ASP A 48 -26.61 27.58 -24.79
CA ASP A 48 -27.92 28.19 -25.12
C ASP A 48 -28.70 28.70 -23.91
N PHE A 49 -28.45 28.15 -22.71
CA PHE A 49 -29.25 28.39 -21.49
C PHE A 49 -28.45 28.87 -20.26
N ASP A 50 -27.11 28.91 -20.32
CA ASP A 50 -26.27 29.41 -19.22
C ASP A 50 -25.41 30.54 -19.77
N GLU A 51 -25.82 31.77 -19.47
CA GLU A 51 -25.19 32.98 -19.99
C GLU A 51 -23.75 33.16 -19.53
N CYS A 52 -23.27 32.39 -18.56
CA CYS A 52 -21.87 32.37 -18.14
C CYS A 52 -21.05 31.24 -18.80
N ARG A 53 -21.68 30.26 -19.46
CA ARG A 53 -21.00 29.04 -19.95
C ARG A 53 -20.68 29.06 -21.45
N PHE A 54 -19.52 28.48 -21.77
CA PHE A 54 -19.08 28.17 -23.12
C PHE A 54 -18.23 26.90 -23.12
N ASP A 55 -18.32 26.13 -24.20
CA ASP A 55 -17.64 24.84 -24.34
C ASP A 55 -16.61 24.93 -25.48
N ILE A 56 -15.45 24.29 -25.32
CA ILE A 56 -14.36 24.24 -26.31
C ILE A 56 -14.09 22.79 -26.67
N SER A 57 -14.26 22.41 -27.94
CA SER A 57 -13.98 21.06 -28.43
C SER A 57 -12.83 21.01 -29.45
N VAL A 58 -11.94 20.03 -29.29
CA VAL A 58 -10.85 19.69 -30.21
C VAL A 58 -10.74 18.17 -30.32
N ASN A 59 -11.05 17.63 -31.50
CA ASN A 59 -11.18 16.18 -31.73
C ASN A 59 -12.16 15.55 -30.72
N ASP A 60 -11.74 14.52 -29.99
CA ASP A 60 -12.55 13.84 -28.96
C ASP A 60 -12.49 14.52 -27.58
N SER A 61 -11.71 15.60 -27.41
CA SER A 61 -11.59 16.35 -26.16
C SER A 61 -12.55 17.53 -26.12
N VAL A 62 -13.34 17.64 -25.04
CA VAL A 62 -14.22 18.79 -24.80
C VAL A 62 -13.97 19.35 -23.40
N TRP A 63 -13.74 20.67 -23.33
CA TRP A 63 -13.66 21.44 -22.09
C TRP A 63 -14.94 22.25 -21.91
N TYR A 64 -15.42 22.30 -20.67
CA TYR A 64 -16.63 23.00 -20.26
C TYR A 64 -16.20 24.12 -19.33
N LEU A 65 -16.43 25.37 -19.73
CA LEU A 65 -15.94 26.55 -19.02
C LEU A 65 -17.10 27.45 -18.63
N ARG A 66 -17.01 28.05 -17.44
CA ARG A 66 -17.99 29.00 -16.94
C ARG A 66 -17.27 30.22 -16.39
N ALA A 67 -17.55 31.38 -16.97
CA ALA A 67 -17.02 32.66 -16.53
C ALA A 67 -17.79 33.18 -15.28
N GLN A 68 -17.29 34.26 -14.68
CA GLN A 68 -17.94 34.91 -13.54
C GLN A 68 -19.30 35.53 -13.94
N ASP A 69 -19.38 36.11 -15.14
CA ASP A 69 -20.57 36.76 -15.70
C ASP A 69 -20.58 36.65 -17.24
N PRO A 70 -21.67 37.06 -17.92
CA PRO A 70 -21.80 36.95 -19.38
C PRO A 70 -20.84 37.84 -20.18
N ASP A 71 -20.38 38.96 -19.61
CA ASP A 71 -19.44 39.87 -20.28
C ASP A 71 -18.04 39.25 -20.30
N HIS A 72 -17.59 38.71 -19.17
CA HIS A 72 -16.35 37.93 -19.10
C HIS A 72 -16.41 36.67 -19.98
N ARG A 73 -17.57 36.00 -20.09
CA ARG A 73 -17.76 34.89 -21.05
C ARG A 73 -17.47 35.38 -22.48
N GLN A 74 -18.04 36.50 -22.88
CA GLN A 74 -17.85 37.02 -24.24
C GLN A 74 -16.39 37.42 -24.48
N GLN A 75 -15.75 38.12 -23.53
CA GLN A 75 -14.32 38.47 -23.60
C GLN A 75 -13.43 37.23 -23.80
N TRP A 76 -13.70 36.14 -23.09
CA TRP A 76 -12.97 34.88 -23.26
C TRP A 76 -13.18 34.25 -24.64
N ILE A 77 -14.42 34.22 -25.14
CA ILE A 77 -14.73 33.70 -26.49
C ILE A 77 -13.99 34.52 -27.56
N ASP A 78 -14.08 35.85 -27.48
CA ASP A 78 -13.46 36.75 -28.45
C ASP A 78 -11.92 36.61 -28.47
N ALA A 79 -11.29 36.56 -27.30
CA ALA A 79 -9.84 36.36 -27.17
C ALA A 79 -9.37 35.01 -27.71
N ILE A 80 -10.18 33.94 -27.52
CA ILE A 80 -9.86 32.59 -28.00
C ILE A 80 -10.01 32.51 -29.53
N GLU A 81 -11.06 33.07 -30.13
CA GLU A 81 -11.22 33.12 -31.58
C GLU A 81 -10.16 34.02 -32.25
N GLN A 82 -9.76 35.12 -31.61
CA GLN A 82 -8.63 35.95 -32.06
C GLN A 82 -7.33 35.14 -32.13
N HIS A 83 -6.92 34.51 -31.01
CA HIS A 83 -5.67 33.74 -30.96
C HIS A 83 -5.66 32.50 -31.86
N LYS A 84 -6.82 31.88 -32.08
CA LYS A 84 -7.03 30.82 -33.08
C LYS A 84 -6.74 31.33 -34.50
N THR A 85 -7.22 32.54 -34.82
CA THR A 85 -7.10 33.15 -36.16
C THR A 85 -5.67 33.64 -36.46
N GLU A 86 -4.98 34.22 -35.47
CA GLU A 86 -3.60 34.73 -35.58
C GLU A 86 -2.57 33.64 -35.93
N SER A 87 -2.88 32.36 -35.68
CA SER A 87 -1.98 31.22 -35.93
C SER A 87 -1.93 30.74 -37.40
N GLY A 88 -2.77 31.28 -38.29
CA GLY A 88 -2.92 30.82 -39.67
C GLY A 88 -1.72 31.05 -40.61
N TYR A 89 -0.66 31.73 -40.17
CA TYR A 89 0.50 32.09 -40.99
C TYR A 89 1.86 31.62 -40.40
N GLY A 90 2.11 30.31 -40.52
CA GLY A 90 3.46 29.74 -40.69
C GLY A 90 4.35 29.54 -39.46
N SER A 91 4.63 28.28 -39.12
CA SER A 91 5.98 27.74 -38.91
C SER A 91 5.91 26.25 -38.54
N GLU A 92 6.49 25.37 -39.36
CA GLU A 92 6.88 24.04 -38.88
C GLU A 92 8.19 24.17 -38.07
N SER A 93 8.21 23.83 -36.79
CA SER A 93 9.42 23.32 -36.14
C SER A 93 9.22 22.80 -34.71
N SER A 94 9.56 21.53 -34.50
CA SER A 94 10.01 20.93 -33.22
C SER A 94 8.95 20.83 -32.08
N LEU A 95 8.90 19.76 -31.29
CA LEU A 95 9.96 18.84 -30.88
C LEU A 95 9.63 17.35 -31.06
N ARG A 96 10.69 16.54 -31.09
CA ARG A 96 10.71 15.07 -31.26
C ARG A 96 10.67 14.33 -29.91
N ARG A 97 10.52 12.99 -30.00
CA ARG A 97 10.75 11.94 -28.97
C ARG A 97 9.58 11.77 -27.99
N HIS A 98 9.24 10.58 -27.49
CA HIS A 98 9.71 9.18 -27.71
C HIS A 98 8.44 8.29 -27.63
N GLY A 99 8.30 7.14 -28.30
CA GLY A 99 8.97 5.90 -27.94
C GLY A 99 7.92 4.83 -27.55
N SER A 100 7.75 3.79 -28.38
CA SER A 100 6.67 2.80 -28.32
C SER A 100 6.83 1.66 -27.29
N MET A 101 5.70 1.24 -26.70
CA MET A 101 5.21 -0.14 -26.47
C MET A 101 5.84 -1.12 -25.43
N VAL A 102 4.94 -2.04 -24.98
CA VAL A 102 5.10 -3.36 -24.28
C VAL A 102 5.67 -3.31 -22.84
N SER A 103 4.97 -3.75 -21.78
CA SER A 103 4.87 -5.15 -21.27
C SER A 103 4.17 -5.17 -19.88
N LEU A 104 3.65 -6.25 -19.24
CA LEU A 104 3.18 -7.62 -19.59
C LEU A 104 2.34 -8.18 -18.39
N VAL A 105 1.31 -9.02 -18.66
CA VAL A 105 0.59 -10.06 -17.82
C VAL A 105 0.74 -10.04 -16.26
N SER A 106 -0.29 -10.08 -15.40
CA SER A 106 -1.25 -11.19 -15.07
C SER A 106 -2.10 -10.78 -13.82
N GLY A 107 -3.25 -11.35 -13.41
CA GLY A 107 -4.13 -12.40 -13.96
C GLY A 107 -5.14 -12.96 -12.91
N ALA A 108 -6.24 -13.57 -13.37
CA ALA A 108 -7.22 -14.42 -12.63
C ALA A 108 -8.05 -13.80 -11.47
N SER A 109 -9.25 -14.28 -11.07
CA SER A 109 -9.94 -15.57 -11.32
C SER A 109 -11.49 -15.49 -11.21
N GLY A 110 -12.19 -16.42 -11.87
CA GLY A 110 -13.50 -16.98 -11.46
C GLY A 110 -14.57 -16.94 -12.57
N TYR A 111 -15.28 -18.02 -12.96
CA TYR A 111 -15.56 -19.29 -12.28
C TYR A 111 -15.66 -20.50 -13.24
N SER A 112 -15.63 -21.69 -12.65
CA SER A 112 -15.59 -23.02 -13.29
C SER A 112 -16.88 -23.47 -13.99
N ALA A 113 -16.75 -24.26 -15.07
CA ALA A 113 -17.59 -25.44 -15.30
C ALA A 113 -16.99 -26.41 -16.35
N THR A 114 -17.02 -27.72 -16.02
CA THR A 114 -16.95 -28.88 -16.93
C THR A 114 -15.80 -29.00 -17.96
N SER A 115 -14.89 -29.96 -17.74
CA SER A 115 -14.83 -31.20 -18.57
C SER A 115 -13.64 -32.09 -18.21
N THR A 116 -13.91 -33.13 -17.40
CA THR A 116 -12.99 -34.23 -17.10
C THR A 116 -12.76 -35.13 -18.32
N SER A 117 -11.58 -35.05 -18.97
CA SER A 117 -11.15 -36.10 -19.93
C SER A 117 -9.66 -36.11 -20.32
N SER A 118 -8.89 -35.03 -20.14
CA SER A 118 -7.56 -34.90 -20.79
C SER A 118 -6.41 -35.71 -20.14
N PHE A 119 -6.56 -36.21 -18.91
CA PHE A 119 -5.47 -36.86 -18.16
C PHE A 119 -4.92 -38.16 -18.77
N LYS A 120 -5.65 -38.83 -19.68
CA LYS A 120 -5.21 -40.11 -20.26
C LYS A 120 -4.15 -40.00 -21.38
N LYS A 121 -3.84 -38.79 -21.89
CA LYS A 121 -2.82 -38.60 -22.95
C LYS A 121 -1.43 -38.16 -22.46
N GLY A 122 -1.28 -37.80 -21.19
CA GLY A 122 0.03 -37.45 -20.62
C GLY A 122 0.94 -38.67 -20.39
N HIS A 123 0.35 -39.85 -20.28
CA HIS A 123 1.05 -41.10 -19.96
C HIS A 123 2.04 -41.52 -21.07
N SER A 124 1.64 -41.55 -22.34
CA SER A 124 2.52 -42.08 -23.40
C SER A 124 3.78 -41.23 -23.65
N LEU A 125 3.71 -39.91 -23.51
CA LEU A 125 4.91 -39.06 -23.60
C LEU A 125 5.84 -39.27 -22.39
N ARG A 126 5.27 -39.43 -21.19
CA ARG A 126 6.05 -39.69 -19.97
C ARG A 126 6.73 -41.06 -20.01
N GLU A 127 6.05 -42.07 -20.55
CA GLU A 127 6.61 -43.41 -20.82
C GLU A 127 7.77 -43.33 -21.82
N LYS A 128 7.62 -42.59 -22.92
CA LYS A 128 8.69 -42.41 -23.92
C LYS A 128 9.89 -41.62 -23.41
N LEU A 129 9.69 -40.65 -22.52
CA LEU A 129 10.79 -39.97 -21.83
C LEU A 129 11.54 -40.91 -20.88
N ALA A 130 10.85 -41.76 -20.12
CA ALA A 130 11.47 -42.76 -19.26
C ALA A 130 12.26 -43.84 -20.05
N GLU A 131 11.79 -44.23 -21.24
CA GLU A 131 12.57 -45.05 -22.19
C GLU A 131 13.86 -44.35 -22.62
N MET A 132 13.81 -43.05 -22.94
CA MET A 132 15.01 -42.27 -23.30
C MET A 132 16.00 -42.15 -22.14
N GLU A 133 15.54 -41.95 -20.91
CA GLU A 133 16.41 -41.94 -19.72
C GLU A 133 17.11 -43.29 -19.51
N THR A 134 16.36 -44.39 -19.71
CA THR A 134 16.93 -45.75 -19.65
C THR A 134 17.99 -45.97 -20.73
N PHE A 135 17.74 -45.52 -21.96
CA PHE A 135 18.73 -45.64 -23.04
C PHE A 135 19.94 -44.72 -22.85
N ARG A 136 19.77 -43.51 -22.32
CA ARG A 136 20.88 -42.62 -21.92
C ARG A 136 21.83 -43.33 -20.96
N ASP A 137 21.28 -43.96 -19.92
CA ASP A 137 22.09 -44.62 -18.89
C ASP A 137 22.80 -45.88 -19.41
N ILE A 138 22.24 -46.56 -20.41
CA ILE A 138 22.93 -47.64 -21.13
C ILE A 138 24.07 -47.05 -21.98
N LEU A 139 23.79 -45.98 -22.73
CA LEU A 139 24.75 -45.36 -23.63
C LEU A 139 25.95 -44.75 -22.88
N CYS A 140 25.74 -44.12 -21.73
CA CYS A 140 26.83 -43.65 -20.85
C CYS A 140 27.77 -44.80 -20.43
N ARG A 141 27.22 -45.93 -19.95
CA ARG A 141 28.03 -47.10 -19.56
C ARG A 141 28.81 -47.70 -20.74
N GLN A 142 28.24 -47.65 -21.95
CA GLN A 142 28.90 -48.10 -23.18
C GLN A 142 30.04 -47.16 -23.58
N VAL A 143 29.83 -45.84 -23.49
CA VAL A 143 30.88 -44.83 -23.70
C VAL A 143 32.01 -45.00 -22.69
N ASP A 144 31.71 -45.18 -21.40
CA ASP A 144 32.73 -45.42 -20.36
C ASP A 144 33.55 -46.70 -20.64
N THR A 145 32.91 -47.74 -21.18
CA THR A 145 33.56 -49.01 -21.52
C THR A 145 34.45 -48.87 -22.75
N LEU A 146 33.99 -48.14 -23.77
CA LEU A 146 34.79 -47.81 -24.96
C LEU A 146 35.96 -46.89 -24.61
N GLN A 147 35.75 -45.87 -23.76
CA GLN A 147 36.80 -44.94 -23.32
C GLN A 147 37.92 -45.70 -22.58
N LYS A 148 37.58 -46.56 -21.61
CA LYS A 148 38.55 -47.41 -20.91
C LYS A 148 39.36 -48.30 -21.84
N TYR A 149 38.76 -48.80 -22.93
CA TYR A 149 39.49 -49.56 -23.94
C TYR A 149 40.50 -48.67 -24.68
N PHE A 150 40.10 -47.48 -25.14
CA PHE A 150 41.00 -46.54 -25.80
C PHE A 150 42.11 -46.02 -24.88
N ASP A 151 41.81 -45.75 -23.61
CA ASP A 151 42.80 -45.32 -22.61
C ASP A 151 43.87 -46.42 -22.40
N VAL A 152 43.46 -47.68 -22.26
CA VAL A 152 44.39 -48.83 -22.16
C VAL A 152 45.23 -48.98 -23.43
N CYS A 153 44.65 -48.78 -24.62
CA CYS A 153 45.41 -48.80 -25.86
C CYS A 153 46.43 -47.65 -25.94
N ALA A 154 46.05 -46.42 -25.55
CA ALA A 154 46.96 -45.28 -25.50
C ALA A 154 48.13 -45.54 -24.51
N ASP A 155 47.83 -46.04 -23.32
CA ASP A 155 48.82 -46.42 -22.30
C ASP A 155 49.83 -47.47 -22.81
N THR A 156 49.41 -48.41 -23.65
CA THR A 156 50.33 -49.38 -24.27
C THR A 156 51.25 -48.74 -25.31
N VAL A 157 50.76 -47.80 -26.11
CA VAL A 157 51.58 -47.08 -27.10
C VAL A 157 52.60 -46.18 -26.41
N SER A 158 52.21 -45.47 -25.35
CA SER A 158 53.12 -44.59 -24.59
C SER A 158 54.23 -45.35 -23.83
N LYS A 159 54.04 -46.65 -23.53
CA LYS A 159 55.08 -47.48 -22.90
C LYS A 159 56.07 -48.06 -23.91
N ASP A 160 55.62 -48.36 -25.12
CA ASP A 160 56.45 -48.94 -26.19
C ASP A 160 57.49 -47.94 -26.74
N GLU A 161 57.19 -46.63 -26.70
CA GLU A 161 58.16 -45.59 -27.08
C GLU A 161 59.34 -45.46 -26.11
N LEU A 162 59.19 -45.90 -24.85
CA LEU A 162 60.26 -45.86 -23.84
C LEU A 162 61.21 -47.08 -23.85
N GLN A 163 60.93 -48.13 -24.63
CA GLN A 163 61.71 -49.39 -24.63
C GLN A 163 62.21 -49.86 -26.01
N ARG A 164 62.31 -48.97 -27.00
CA ARG A 164 63.02 -49.28 -28.26
C ARG A 164 64.54 -49.18 -28.17
N ASP A 165 65.15 -50.06 -27.37
CA ASP A 165 66.52 -50.49 -27.65
C ASP A 165 66.87 -51.88 -27.06
N LYS A 166 66.26 -52.94 -27.61
CA LYS A 166 66.89 -54.27 -27.88
C LYS A 166 65.92 -55.26 -28.55
N VAL A 167 66.50 -56.19 -29.31
CA VAL A 167 65.80 -57.08 -30.24
C VAL A 167 65.06 -58.22 -29.52
N PHE A 168 63.76 -58.33 -29.81
CA PHE A 168 62.78 -59.42 -29.57
C PHE A 168 63.11 -60.54 -28.56
N PRO A 169 62.14 -60.83 -27.68
CA PRO A 169 61.37 -62.06 -27.87
C PRO A 169 59.85 -61.87 -27.96
N HIS A 170 59.19 -62.91 -28.46
CA HIS A 170 57.76 -62.99 -28.75
C HIS A 170 56.90 -63.03 -27.46
N VAL A 171 56.38 -61.87 -27.02
CA VAL A 171 55.39 -61.80 -25.93
C VAL A 171 54.00 -61.61 -26.52
N THR A 172 53.14 -62.62 -26.38
CA THR A 172 51.69 -62.46 -26.64
C THR A 172 51.06 -61.61 -25.54
N PRO A 173 50.16 -60.65 -25.87
CA PRO A 173 49.37 -59.94 -24.86
C PRO A 173 48.32 -60.86 -24.21
N LYS A 174 48.76 -61.77 -23.35
CA LYS A 174 47.89 -62.46 -22.38
C LYS A 174 47.49 -61.45 -21.31
N GLY A 175 46.45 -60.66 -21.55
CA GLY A 175 46.06 -59.61 -20.61
C GLY A 175 44.83 -58.75 -20.91
N ILE A 176 44.02 -59.04 -21.93
CA ILE A 176 42.71 -58.36 -22.14
C ILE A 176 41.59 -59.40 -22.07
N ASN A 177 41.46 -60.05 -20.90
CA ASN A 177 40.34 -60.92 -20.61
C ASN A 177 39.12 -60.07 -20.22
N GLY A 178 38.11 -59.97 -21.11
CA GLY A 178 36.73 -59.72 -20.67
C GLY A 178 35.89 -58.70 -21.44
N ILE A 179 36.47 -57.84 -22.29
CA ILE A 179 35.71 -56.79 -23.00
C ILE A 179 35.41 -57.24 -24.44
N ASP A 180 34.17 -57.64 -24.72
CA ASP A 180 33.70 -57.88 -26.09
C ASP A 180 33.40 -56.55 -26.79
N PHE A 181 34.47 -55.91 -27.29
CA PHE A 181 34.39 -54.64 -28.02
C PHE A 181 33.41 -54.70 -29.21
N LYS A 182 33.27 -55.86 -29.86
CA LYS A 182 32.36 -56.03 -31.00
C LYS A 182 30.91 -56.07 -30.52
N GLY A 183 30.63 -56.78 -29.43
CA GLY A 183 29.34 -56.77 -28.75
C GLY A 183 28.95 -55.37 -28.25
N GLU A 184 29.88 -54.65 -27.61
CA GLU A 184 29.64 -53.29 -27.12
C GLU A 184 29.38 -52.30 -28.27
N ALA A 185 30.16 -52.33 -29.35
CA ALA A 185 29.94 -51.46 -30.51
C ALA A 185 28.60 -51.74 -31.22
N ILE A 186 28.18 -53.01 -31.30
CA ILE A 186 26.86 -53.40 -31.83
C ILE A 186 25.75 -52.89 -30.91
N THR A 187 25.90 -53.03 -29.60
CA THR A 187 24.87 -52.64 -28.61
C THR A 187 24.78 -51.12 -28.49
N PHE A 188 25.90 -50.39 -28.59
CA PHE A 188 25.93 -48.93 -28.70
C PHE A 188 25.18 -48.43 -29.94
N LYS A 189 25.40 -49.06 -31.09
CA LYS A 189 24.67 -48.75 -32.33
C LYS A 189 23.16 -49.01 -32.19
N ALA A 190 22.78 -50.11 -31.54
CA ALA A 190 21.38 -50.45 -31.28
C ALA A 190 20.71 -49.45 -30.30
N THR A 191 21.39 -49.12 -29.20
CA THR A 191 20.90 -48.15 -28.18
C THR A 191 20.73 -46.76 -28.80
N THR A 192 21.71 -46.29 -29.59
CA THR A 192 21.65 -45.00 -30.28
C THR A 192 20.49 -44.96 -31.30
N ALA A 193 20.28 -46.05 -32.06
CA ALA A 193 19.13 -46.16 -32.97
C ALA A 193 17.78 -46.14 -32.22
N GLY A 194 17.71 -46.78 -31.05
CA GLY A 194 16.54 -46.73 -30.16
C GLY A 194 16.23 -45.32 -29.66
N ILE A 195 17.25 -44.58 -29.22
CA ILE A 195 17.11 -43.16 -28.80
C ILE A 195 16.56 -42.31 -29.95
N LEU A 196 17.11 -42.44 -31.16
CA LEU A 196 16.68 -41.68 -32.34
C LEU A 196 15.22 -41.99 -32.72
N ALA A 197 14.80 -43.26 -32.63
CA ALA A 197 13.41 -43.65 -32.87
C ALA A 197 12.46 -43.07 -31.80
N THR A 198 12.82 -43.16 -30.52
CA THR A 198 11.99 -42.62 -29.42
C THR A 198 11.92 -41.09 -29.46
N LEU A 199 13.03 -40.39 -29.76
CA LEU A 199 13.05 -38.95 -30.00
C LEU A 199 12.11 -38.54 -31.13
N SER A 200 12.15 -39.26 -32.27
CA SER A 200 11.28 -39.00 -33.41
C SER A 200 9.79 -39.11 -33.01
N HIS A 201 9.44 -40.14 -32.23
CA HIS A 201 8.07 -40.31 -31.76
C HIS A 201 7.65 -39.27 -30.70
N CYS A 202 8.57 -38.84 -29.83
CA CYS A 202 8.33 -37.72 -28.90
C CYS A 202 8.01 -36.42 -29.67
N ILE A 203 8.74 -36.13 -30.75
CA ILE A 203 8.49 -34.98 -31.63
C ILE A 203 7.11 -35.09 -32.28
N GLU A 204 6.73 -36.24 -32.85
CA GLU A 204 5.38 -36.47 -33.40
C GLU A 204 4.27 -36.22 -32.38
N LEU A 205 4.45 -36.70 -31.13
CA LEU A 205 3.49 -36.50 -30.05
C LEU A 205 3.40 -35.03 -29.62
N MET A 206 4.51 -34.28 -29.64
CA MET A 206 4.55 -32.85 -29.36
C MET A 206 3.88 -32.03 -30.46
N VAL A 207 4.22 -32.27 -31.73
CA VAL A 207 3.57 -31.62 -32.90
C VAL A 207 2.07 -31.88 -32.88
N LYS A 208 1.64 -33.14 -32.68
CA LYS A 208 0.20 -33.49 -32.60
C LYS A 208 -0.52 -32.86 -31.39
N ARG A 209 0.21 -32.56 -30.31
CA ARG A 209 -0.31 -31.83 -29.14
C ARG A 209 -0.43 -30.34 -29.47
N GLU A 210 0.59 -29.72 -30.05
CA GLU A 210 0.61 -28.34 -30.52
C GLU A 210 -0.54 -28.08 -31.50
N ASP A 211 -0.70 -28.92 -32.52
CA ASP A 211 -1.77 -28.88 -33.51
C ASP A 211 -3.18 -28.93 -32.86
N SER A 212 -3.32 -29.70 -31.78
CA SER A 212 -4.56 -29.77 -30.98
C SER A 212 -4.75 -28.58 -30.02
N TRP A 213 -3.69 -27.89 -29.62
CA TRP A 213 -3.77 -26.65 -28.84
C TRP A 213 -4.06 -25.45 -29.74
N GLN A 214 -3.44 -25.37 -30.92
CA GLN A 214 -3.75 -24.36 -31.94
C GLN A 214 -5.24 -24.42 -32.30
N LYS A 215 -5.77 -25.60 -32.67
CA LYS A 215 -7.21 -25.79 -32.95
C LYS A 215 -8.15 -25.49 -31.77
N ARG A 216 -7.65 -25.41 -30.53
CA ARG A 216 -8.42 -24.95 -29.36
C ARG A 216 -8.32 -23.44 -29.18
N LEU A 217 -7.12 -22.89 -29.35
CA LEU A 217 -6.85 -21.45 -29.35
C LEU A 217 -7.65 -20.75 -30.44
N ASP A 218 -7.64 -21.25 -31.67
CA ASP A 218 -8.42 -20.72 -32.80
C ASP A 218 -9.93 -20.71 -32.49
N LYS A 219 -10.43 -21.76 -31.82
CA LYS A 219 -11.83 -21.84 -31.39
C LYS A 219 -12.15 -20.83 -30.29
N GLU A 220 -11.25 -20.58 -29.35
CA GLU A 220 -11.46 -19.61 -28.28
C GLU A 220 -11.32 -18.16 -28.80
N ILE A 221 -10.42 -17.91 -29.77
CA ILE A 221 -10.33 -16.65 -30.51
C ILE A 221 -11.62 -16.39 -31.30
N GLU A 222 -12.12 -17.38 -32.05
CA GLU A 222 -13.36 -17.25 -32.81
C GLU A 222 -14.58 -17.08 -31.89
N LYS A 223 -14.61 -17.77 -30.74
CA LYS A 223 -15.64 -17.58 -29.70
C LYS A 223 -15.55 -16.18 -29.10
N ARG A 224 -14.34 -15.68 -28.78
CA ARG A 224 -14.11 -14.30 -28.33
C ARG A 224 -14.61 -13.30 -29.37
N ARG A 225 -14.25 -13.46 -30.65
CA ARG A 225 -14.70 -12.61 -31.76
C ARG A 225 -16.22 -12.54 -31.85
N ARG A 226 -16.90 -13.70 -31.81
CA ARG A 226 -18.37 -13.75 -31.79
C ARG A 226 -18.99 -13.07 -30.57
N THR A 227 -18.41 -13.25 -29.38
CA THR A 227 -18.89 -12.59 -28.16
C THR A 227 -18.67 -11.07 -28.23
N GLU A 228 -17.55 -10.62 -28.78
CA GLU A 228 -17.23 -9.21 -28.98
C GLU A 228 -18.14 -8.56 -30.04
N GLU A 229 -18.45 -9.26 -31.13
CA GLU A 229 -19.43 -8.83 -32.14
C GLU A 229 -20.86 -8.83 -31.59
N ALA A 230 -21.25 -9.85 -30.81
CA ALA A 230 -22.53 -9.87 -30.12
C ALA A 230 -22.65 -8.72 -29.11
N TYR A 231 -21.57 -8.39 -28.39
CA TYR A 231 -21.50 -7.24 -27.50
C TYR A 231 -21.63 -5.91 -28.27
N LYS A 232 -20.88 -5.73 -29.36
CA LYS A 232 -20.99 -4.54 -30.23
C LYS A 232 -22.39 -4.37 -30.83
N ASN A 233 -23.03 -5.47 -31.22
CA ASN A 233 -24.40 -5.48 -31.72
C ASN A 233 -25.42 -5.17 -30.61
N ALA A 234 -25.26 -5.75 -29.42
CA ALA A 234 -26.10 -5.43 -28.26
C ALA A 234 -25.95 -3.95 -27.85
N MET A 235 -24.73 -3.41 -27.83
CA MET A 235 -24.43 -2.02 -27.49
C MET A 235 -25.02 -1.04 -28.52
N THR A 236 -25.00 -1.38 -29.80
CA THR A 236 -25.61 -0.55 -30.86
C THR A 236 -27.14 -0.64 -30.86
N GLU A 237 -27.74 -1.78 -30.50
CA GLU A 237 -29.18 -1.88 -30.25
C GLU A 237 -29.62 -1.13 -28.97
N LEU A 238 -28.78 -1.09 -27.94
CA LEU A 238 -29.02 -0.30 -26.73
C LEU A 238 -29.05 1.21 -27.05
N LYS A 239 -28.07 1.68 -27.84
CA LYS A 239 -28.02 3.07 -28.36
C LYS A 239 -29.16 3.43 -29.32
N LYS A 240 -29.83 2.45 -29.95
CA LYS A 240 -31.06 2.69 -30.74
C LYS A 240 -32.33 2.72 -29.89
N LYS A 241 -32.32 2.07 -28.72
CA LYS A 241 -33.46 2.04 -27.79
C LYS A 241 -33.44 3.17 -26.76
N SER A 242 -32.34 3.90 -26.62
CA SER A 242 -32.20 5.09 -25.76
C SER A 242 -32.92 6.32 -26.34
N HIS A 243 -34.23 6.22 -26.54
CA HIS A 243 -35.11 7.34 -26.88
C HIS A 243 -36.35 7.36 -25.99
N PHE A 244 -36.16 7.24 -24.67
CA PHE A 244 -37.09 7.70 -23.64
C PHE A 244 -36.40 7.78 -22.26
N GLY A 245 -36.32 8.98 -21.66
CA GLY A 245 -36.32 9.13 -20.20
C GLY A 245 -35.05 9.54 -19.44
N GLY A 246 -34.66 10.82 -19.53
CA GLY A 246 -34.04 11.59 -18.42
C GLY A 246 -32.54 11.39 -18.11
N PRO A 247 -31.89 12.32 -17.38
CA PRO A 247 -30.43 12.32 -17.18
C PRO A 247 -29.92 11.36 -16.10
N ASP A 248 -30.78 10.93 -15.17
CA ASP A 248 -30.34 10.37 -13.88
C ASP A 248 -30.04 8.85 -13.88
N TYR A 249 -29.95 8.20 -15.05
CA TYR A 249 -29.95 6.73 -15.15
C TYR A 249 -28.73 6.08 -15.84
N GLU A 250 -27.70 6.83 -16.27
CA GLU A 250 -26.58 6.27 -17.06
C GLU A 250 -25.26 5.98 -16.30
N GLU A 251 -25.15 6.26 -14.99
CA GLU A 251 -23.86 6.15 -14.28
C GLU A 251 -23.78 4.97 -13.30
N GLY A 252 -23.17 3.89 -13.79
CA GLY A 252 -22.68 2.74 -13.02
C GLY A 252 -21.16 2.54 -13.15
N PRO A 253 -20.57 1.54 -12.47
CA PRO A 253 -19.13 1.47 -12.14
C PRO A 253 -18.15 1.16 -13.29
N ASN A 254 -18.50 1.46 -14.56
CA ASN A 254 -17.68 1.19 -15.74
C ASN A 254 -17.20 2.47 -16.47
N SER A 255 -17.21 3.63 -15.80
CA SER A 255 -16.78 4.89 -16.41
C SER A 255 -15.25 4.97 -16.54
N LEU A 256 -14.76 5.19 -17.77
CA LEU A 256 -13.34 5.29 -18.11
C LEU A 256 -12.79 6.69 -17.84
N ILE A 257 -12.68 7.06 -16.56
CA ILE A 257 -11.90 8.22 -16.12
C ILE A 257 -10.41 7.87 -16.24
N ASN A 258 -9.59 8.79 -16.77
CA ASN A 258 -8.14 8.61 -16.78
C ASN A 258 -7.56 8.89 -15.39
N GLU A 259 -6.39 8.32 -15.08
CA GLU A 259 -5.87 8.35 -13.70
C GLU A 259 -5.56 9.79 -13.24
N GLU A 260 -4.98 10.63 -14.09
CA GLU A 260 -4.62 12.03 -13.80
C GLU A 260 -5.83 12.89 -13.38
N GLU A 261 -6.96 12.79 -14.10
CA GLU A 261 -8.19 13.52 -13.75
C GLU A 261 -8.83 13.02 -12.44
N PHE A 262 -8.58 11.75 -12.06
CA PHE A 262 -9.01 11.18 -10.79
C PHE A 262 -8.15 11.67 -9.61
N PHE A 263 -6.83 11.81 -9.80
CA PHE A 263 -5.92 12.37 -8.78
C PHE A 263 -6.32 13.79 -8.38
N ASP A 264 -6.54 14.68 -9.36
CA ASP A 264 -6.97 16.07 -9.15
C ASP A 264 -8.26 16.17 -8.31
N ALA A 265 -9.22 15.28 -8.54
CA ALA A 265 -10.50 15.27 -7.84
C ALA A 265 -10.37 14.82 -6.37
N VAL A 266 -9.47 13.85 -6.10
CA VAL A 266 -9.20 13.35 -4.74
C VAL A 266 -8.46 14.40 -3.91
N GLU A 267 -7.41 15.04 -4.45
CA GLU A 267 -6.70 16.12 -3.74
C GLU A 267 -7.64 17.27 -3.37
N ALA A 268 -8.42 17.78 -4.34
CA ALA A 268 -9.35 18.90 -4.10
C ALA A 268 -10.49 18.55 -3.11
N ALA A 269 -10.89 17.27 -2.98
CA ALA A 269 -11.84 16.84 -1.96
C ALA A 269 -11.23 16.92 -0.55
N LEU A 270 -9.94 16.60 -0.42
CA LEU A 270 -9.24 16.60 0.86
C LEU A 270 -8.86 18.03 1.29
N ASP A 271 -8.43 18.88 0.35
CA ASP A 271 -8.21 20.33 0.61
C ASP A 271 -9.50 21.02 1.11
N ARG A 272 -10.68 20.58 0.64
CA ARG A 272 -11.97 21.06 1.15
C ARG A 272 -12.27 20.55 2.56
N GLN A 273 -11.95 19.30 2.86
CA GLN A 273 -12.12 18.73 4.19
C GLN A 273 -11.28 19.49 5.23
N ASP A 274 -10.03 19.85 4.90
CA ASP A 274 -9.17 20.65 5.77
C ASP A 274 -9.77 22.06 6.01
N LYS A 275 -10.27 22.75 4.98
CA LYS A 275 -10.95 24.06 5.14
C LYS A 275 -12.20 23.99 6.04
N ILE A 276 -12.98 22.91 5.95
CA ILE A 276 -14.15 22.69 6.81
C ILE A 276 -13.70 22.40 8.26
N GLU A 277 -12.62 21.62 8.44
CA GLU A 277 -12.05 21.32 9.75
C GLU A 277 -11.46 22.58 10.43
N GLU A 278 -10.74 23.43 9.69
CA GLU A 278 -10.23 24.72 10.17
C GLU A 278 -11.34 25.69 10.56
N GLN A 279 -12.41 25.79 9.76
CA GLN A 279 -13.59 26.60 10.11
C GLN A 279 -14.25 26.08 11.40
N SER A 280 -14.47 24.77 11.52
CA SER A 280 -15.08 24.17 12.71
C SER A 280 -14.25 24.35 13.99
N GLN A 281 -12.91 24.35 13.87
CA GLN A 281 -12.00 24.62 14.98
C GLN A 281 -12.01 26.12 15.34
N SER A 282 -12.03 27.00 14.34
CA SER A 282 -12.13 28.46 14.53
C SER A 282 -13.43 28.88 15.20
N GLU A 283 -14.55 28.23 14.89
CA GLU A 283 -15.85 28.45 15.55
C GLU A 283 -15.85 27.97 17.01
N LYS A 284 -15.27 26.79 17.30
CA LYS A 284 -15.08 26.31 18.68
C LYS A 284 -14.22 27.24 19.52
N VAL A 285 -13.16 27.81 18.96
CA VAL A 285 -12.29 28.79 19.62
C VAL A 285 -13.04 30.11 19.87
N ARG A 286 -13.86 30.59 18.92
CA ARG A 286 -14.70 31.79 19.10
C ARG A 286 -15.73 31.67 20.22
N LEU A 287 -16.25 30.47 20.48
CA LEU A 287 -17.21 30.21 21.57
C LEU A 287 -16.57 30.20 22.96
N HIS A 288 -15.23 30.22 23.07
CA HIS A 288 -14.49 30.19 24.34
C HIS A 288 -13.83 31.53 24.72
N TRP A 289 -14.34 32.67 24.23
CA TRP A 289 -13.92 33.98 24.73
C TRP A 289 -14.74 34.38 25.98
N PRO A 290 -14.12 34.60 27.15
CA PRO A 290 -14.85 35.10 28.32
C PRO A 290 -15.17 36.59 28.12
N THR A 291 -16.46 36.94 28.09
CA THR A 291 -16.88 38.34 28.23
C THR A 291 -16.43 38.87 29.59
N SER A 292 -15.82 40.05 29.60
CA SER A 292 -15.27 40.69 30.79
C SER A 292 -16.33 41.00 31.85
N LEU A 293 -16.05 40.63 33.10
CA LEU A 293 -16.85 40.96 34.28
C LEU A 293 -16.61 42.42 34.73
N PRO A 294 -17.65 43.16 35.13
CA PRO A 294 -17.55 44.25 36.08
C PRO A 294 -17.79 43.78 37.53
N SER A 295 -17.20 44.50 38.49
CA SER A 295 -17.28 44.24 39.94
C SER A 295 -18.61 44.67 40.58
N GLY A 296 -19.05 44.00 41.66
CA GLY A 296 -20.21 44.44 42.45
C GLY A 296 -20.75 43.45 43.51
N ASP A 297 -20.26 43.61 44.74
CA ASP A 297 -20.81 43.25 46.07
C ASP A 297 -21.96 42.24 46.30
N ALA A 298 -21.66 41.27 47.18
CA ALA A 298 -22.46 40.67 48.27
C ALA A 298 -24.01 40.66 48.24
N PHE A 299 -24.60 39.44 48.40
CA PHE A 299 -25.31 39.08 49.66
C PHE A 299 -25.53 37.55 49.81
N SER A 300 -25.90 37.12 51.02
CA SER A 300 -26.01 35.73 51.48
C SER A 300 -27.34 35.02 51.16
N SER A 301 -27.31 33.69 50.94
CA SER A 301 -28.27 32.77 51.61
C SER A 301 -27.85 31.28 51.52
N VAL A 302 -28.38 30.47 52.43
CA VAL A 302 -27.99 29.07 52.71
C VAL A 302 -28.82 28.06 51.90
N GLY A 303 -28.19 26.96 51.44
CA GLY A 303 -28.89 25.85 50.75
C GLY A 303 -28.12 24.52 50.79
N THR A 304 -28.41 23.69 51.79
CA THR A 304 -27.74 22.40 52.08
C THR A 304 -28.08 21.29 51.07
N HIS A 305 -27.11 20.44 50.67
CA HIS A 305 -27.25 18.97 50.51
C HIS A 305 -25.87 18.33 50.19
N ARG A 306 -25.14 17.88 51.21
CA ARG A 306 -25.00 16.47 51.65
C ARG A 306 -24.13 15.58 50.73
N PHE A 307 -22.82 15.76 50.82
CA PHE A 307 -21.83 14.71 50.49
C PHE A 307 -21.93 13.55 51.49
N VAL A 308 -21.73 12.32 51.04
CA VAL A 308 -21.55 11.13 51.90
C VAL A 308 -20.11 10.68 51.82
N GLN A 309 -19.31 11.03 52.82
CA GLN A 309 -18.06 10.34 53.12
C GLN A 309 -18.32 9.29 54.20
N LYS A 310 -17.69 8.11 54.07
CA LYS A 310 -17.33 7.26 55.21
C LYS A 310 -15.86 6.84 55.09
N PRO A 311 -15.15 6.66 56.22
CA PRO A 311 -13.69 6.67 56.22
C PRO A 311 -13.08 5.28 56.31
N TYR A 312 -11.86 5.14 55.79
CA TYR A 312 -10.90 4.17 56.33
C TYR A 312 -9.54 4.83 56.52
N SER A 313 -9.14 4.94 57.78
CA SER A 313 -7.82 5.41 58.19
C SER A 313 -6.80 4.29 58.07
N ARG A 314 -5.61 4.57 57.54
CA ARG A 314 -4.37 3.93 58.00
C ARG A 314 -3.17 4.85 57.82
N SER A 315 -2.34 4.87 58.85
CA SER A 315 -1.14 5.71 58.94
C SER A 315 0.00 5.14 58.10
N SER A 316 0.86 6.05 57.64
CA SER A 316 2.08 5.81 56.87
C SER A 316 3.10 4.89 57.55
N SER A 317 3.78 4.07 56.73
CA SER A 317 5.15 3.59 56.93
C SER A 317 5.78 3.31 55.56
N MET A 318 6.92 3.93 55.24
CA MET A 318 7.70 3.57 54.04
C MET A 318 8.57 2.36 54.31
N SER A 319 8.51 1.33 53.45
CA SER A 319 9.67 0.61 52.91
C SER A 319 9.23 -0.60 52.08
N SER A 320 10.13 -1.05 51.22
CA SER A 320 10.14 -2.37 50.56
C SER A 320 9.23 -2.54 49.33
N ILE A 321 9.83 -2.34 48.15
CA ILE A 321 9.61 -3.10 46.90
C ILE A 321 8.17 -3.63 46.68
N ASP A 322 7.41 -2.92 45.86
CA ASP A 322 6.20 -3.45 45.23
C ASP A 322 6.59 -4.50 44.17
N LEU A 323 6.68 -5.75 44.61
CA LEU A 323 6.48 -6.90 43.72
C LEU A 323 5.03 -6.87 43.26
N VAL A 324 4.80 -6.29 42.07
CA VAL A 324 3.49 -6.18 41.42
C VAL A 324 2.81 -7.55 41.44
N SER A 325 1.61 -7.60 42.03
CA SER A 325 0.82 -8.83 42.16
C SER A 325 0.34 -9.27 40.77
N ALA A 326 1.05 -10.23 40.16
CA ALA A 326 0.79 -10.77 38.83
C ALA A 326 -0.51 -11.61 38.72
N SER A 327 -1.52 -11.30 39.53
CA SER A 327 -2.80 -12.02 39.62
C SER A 327 -3.97 -11.25 38.99
N ASP A 328 -3.95 -9.92 38.99
CA ASP A 328 -5.12 -9.11 38.57
C ASP A 328 -5.04 -8.61 37.11
N ASP A 329 -3.84 -8.62 36.48
CA ASP A 329 -3.61 -8.29 35.06
C ASP A 329 -3.84 -9.49 34.09
N VAL A 330 -4.31 -10.63 34.59
CA VAL A 330 -4.41 -11.88 33.80
C VAL A 330 -5.79 -12.03 33.18
N HIS A 331 -5.90 -11.61 31.92
CA HIS A 331 -7.08 -11.73 31.08
C HIS A 331 -6.85 -12.68 29.89
N ARG A 332 -7.91 -13.09 29.18
CA ARG A 332 -7.83 -14.09 28.09
C ARG A 332 -6.85 -13.79 26.96
N PHE A 333 -6.48 -12.52 26.77
CA PHE A 333 -5.52 -12.07 25.75
C PHE A 333 -4.09 -11.81 26.27
N SER A 334 -3.75 -12.06 27.56
CA SER A 334 -2.49 -11.57 28.14
C SER A 334 -1.25 -12.13 27.43
N SER A 335 -1.27 -13.39 27.01
CA SER A 335 -0.18 -13.98 26.21
C SER A 335 -0.02 -13.33 24.83
N GLN A 336 -1.13 -12.94 24.18
CA GLN A 336 -1.09 -12.27 22.88
C GLN A 336 -0.61 -10.82 23.01
N VAL A 337 -0.99 -10.12 24.09
CA VAL A 337 -0.45 -8.79 24.42
C VAL A 337 1.07 -8.88 24.60
N GLU A 338 1.56 -9.86 25.36
CA GLU A 338 2.99 -10.06 25.58
C GLU A 338 3.76 -10.35 24.29
N GLU A 339 3.22 -11.23 23.43
CA GLU A 339 3.80 -11.54 22.12
C GLU A 339 3.88 -10.30 21.22
N VAL A 340 2.81 -9.52 21.11
CA VAL A 340 2.77 -8.31 20.28
C VAL A 340 3.72 -7.24 20.82
N VAL A 341 3.75 -7.01 22.13
CA VAL A 341 4.67 -6.08 22.80
C VAL A 341 6.13 -6.50 22.55
N GLN A 342 6.47 -7.76 22.77
CA GLN A 342 7.84 -8.26 22.57
C GLN A 342 8.27 -8.16 21.10
N ASN A 343 7.38 -8.45 20.15
CA ASN A 343 7.65 -8.26 18.72
C ASN A 343 7.93 -6.79 18.38
N HIS A 344 7.17 -5.84 18.94
CA HIS A 344 7.44 -4.42 18.76
C HIS A 344 8.78 -3.99 19.37
N MET A 345 9.11 -4.43 20.59
CA MET A 345 10.40 -4.13 21.23
C MET A 345 11.59 -4.68 20.42
N THR A 346 11.48 -5.88 19.85
CA THR A 346 12.55 -6.52 19.07
C THR A 346 12.76 -5.90 17.68
N TYR A 347 11.68 -5.55 16.97
CA TYR A 347 11.75 -5.17 15.55
C TYR A 347 11.45 -3.69 15.27
N SER A 348 10.55 -3.06 16.03
CA SER A 348 10.07 -1.71 15.69
C SER A 348 11.04 -0.60 16.09
N LEU A 349 11.95 -0.83 17.04
CA LEU A 349 12.95 0.14 17.49
C LEU A 349 14.23 0.20 16.61
N GLN A 350 14.43 -0.75 15.69
CA GLN A 350 15.62 -0.80 14.82
C GLN A 350 15.70 0.44 13.91
N ASP A 351 16.87 1.06 13.74
CA ASP A 351 16.98 2.25 12.87
C ASP A 351 16.67 1.91 11.40
N VAL A 352 16.02 2.84 10.72
CA VAL A 352 15.63 2.74 9.30
C VAL A 352 16.24 3.86 8.45
N GLY A 353 16.95 4.83 9.04
CA GLY A 353 17.54 5.96 8.29
C GLY A 353 18.60 5.54 7.27
N GLY A 354 19.22 4.37 7.45
CA GLY A 354 20.17 3.76 6.51
C GLY A 354 19.63 2.54 5.73
N ASP A 355 18.37 2.13 5.93
CA ASP A 355 17.81 0.95 5.25
C ASP A 355 17.14 1.38 3.93
N ALA A 356 17.74 0.97 2.80
CA ALA A 356 17.26 1.27 1.45
C ALA A 356 15.85 0.71 1.15
N ASN A 357 15.31 -0.18 1.97
CA ASN A 357 13.93 -0.68 1.86
C ASN A 357 12.89 0.29 2.45
N TRP A 358 13.31 1.34 3.16
CA TRP A 358 12.43 2.37 3.72
C TRP A 358 12.55 3.69 2.97
N GLN A 359 11.44 4.15 2.43
CA GLN A 359 11.31 5.46 1.79
C GLN A 359 10.93 6.51 2.83
N LEU A 360 11.79 7.50 3.07
CA LEU A 360 11.41 8.73 3.78
C LEU A 360 10.36 9.48 2.93
N VAL A 361 9.16 9.68 3.48
CA VAL A 361 8.03 10.34 2.77
C VAL A 361 7.80 11.78 3.21
N VAL A 362 8.11 12.10 4.47
CA VAL A 362 7.97 13.43 5.09
C VAL A 362 9.05 13.60 6.17
N GLU A 363 9.66 14.78 6.21
CA GLU A 363 10.57 15.22 7.27
C GLU A 363 10.19 16.65 7.68
N GLU A 364 9.81 16.83 8.95
CA GLU A 364 9.41 18.12 9.54
C GLU A 364 10.13 18.31 10.89
N GLY A 365 11.29 18.98 10.86
CA GLY A 365 12.13 19.15 12.04
C GLY A 365 12.60 17.80 12.60
N GLU A 366 12.24 17.51 13.85
CA GLU A 366 12.55 16.23 14.50
C GLU A 366 11.58 15.10 14.09
N MET A 367 10.52 15.36 13.31
CA MET A 367 9.59 14.32 12.84
C MET A 367 10.05 13.75 11.51
N LYS A 368 10.24 12.43 11.43
CA LYS A 368 10.57 11.72 10.18
C LYS A 368 9.60 10.58 9.98
N VAL A 369 8.98 10.51 8.80
CA VAL A 369 7.97 9.51 8.46
C VAL A 369 8.47 8.69 7.27
N TYR A 370 8.48 7.37 7.43
CA TYR A 370 9.01 6.40 6.49
C TYR A 370 7.93 5.38 6.12
N ARG A 371 7.87 4.97 4.85
CA ARG A 371 7.05 3.83 4.41
C ARG A 371 7.90 2.80 3.68
N ARG A 372 7.42 1.57 3.63
CA ARG A 372 7.84 0.59 2.61
C ARG A 372 6.63 0.25 1.75
N GLU A 373 6.76 0.30 0.43
CA GLU A 373 5.65 -0.08 -0.46
C GLU A 373 5.52 -1.61 -0.50
N VAL A 374 4.34 -2.12 -0.13
CA VAL A 374 4.03 -3.55 -0.05
C VAL A 374 2.59 -3.78 -0.51
N GLU A 375 2.41 -4.65 -1.49
CA GLU A 375 1.08 -5.07 -1.97
C GLU A 375 0.97 -6.59 -1.97
N GLU A 376 -0.07 -7.11 -1.32
CA GLU A 376 -0.42 -8.53 -1.35
C GLU A 376 -1.78 -8.70 -2.02
N ASN A 377 -1.84 -9.46 -3.12
CA ASN A 377 -3.07 -9.70 -3.88
C ASN A 377 -3.78 -8.40 -4.35
N GLY A 378 -3.02 -7.34 -4.64
CA GLY A 378 -3.55 -6.01 -5.00
C GLY A 378 -4.13 -5.22 -3.82
N ILE A 379 -3.87 -5.65 -2.59
CA ILE A 379 -4.19 -4.91 -1.36
C ILE A 379 -2.91 -4.25 -0.84
N VAL A 380 -2.93 -2.92 -0.69
CA VAL A 380 -1.85 -2.16 -0.06
C VAL A 380 -1.75 -2.51 1.42
N LEU A 381 -0.56 -2.91 1.85
CA LEU A 381 -0.19 -3.22 3.23
C LEU A 381 0.98 -2.34 3.73
N ASP A 382 1.37 -1.33 2.97
CA ASP A 382 2.54 -0.45 3.16
C ASP A 382 2.89 -0.22 4.66
N PRO A 383 3.92 -0.90 5.21
CA PRO A 383 4.37 -0.67 6.58
C PRO A 383 4.81 0.77 6.75
N LEU A 384 4.26 1.43 7.76
CA LEU A 384 4.54 2.82 8.12
C LEU A 384 5.31 2.85 9.43
N LYS A 385 6.40 3.60 9.46
CA LYS A 385 7.20 3.89 10.65
C LYS A 385 7.51 5.38 10.71
N ALA A 386 7.36 5.99 11.87
CA ALA A 386 7.78 7.35 12.11
C ALA A 386 8.63 7.45 13.37
N THR A 387 9.58 8.38 13.38
CA THR A 387 10.33 8.79 14.56
C THR A 387 10.08 10.25 14.84
N HIS A 388 10.01 10.62 16.12
CA HIS A 388 9.85 12.01 16.55
C HIS A 388 10.52 12.24 17.90
N ALA A 389 10.93 13.48 18.19
CA ALA A 389 11.51 13.87 19.47
C ALA A 389 10.76 15.10 20.03
N VAL A 390 10.10 14.93 21.17
CA VAL A 390 9.16 15.90 21.73
C VAL A 390 9.67 16.38 23.09
N LYS A 391 9.97 17.67 23.20
CA LYS A 391 10.45 18.30 24.45
C LYS A 391 9.32 18.50 25.44
N GLY A 392 9.61 18.44 26.74
CA GLY A 392 8.67 18.82 27.79
C GLY A 392 7.61 17.79 28.18
N VAL A 393 7.71 16.57 27.64
CA VAL A 393 6.80 15.45 27.95
C VAL A 393 7.60 14.17 28.21
N THR A 394 7.04 13.25 28.99
CA THR A 394 7.60 11.91 29.19
C THR A 394 6.94 10.88 28.27
N GLY A 395 7.56 9.70 28.12
CA GLY A 395 6.94 8.58 27.43
C GLY A 395 5.67 8.06 28.13
N HIS A 396 5.62 8.12 29.46
CA HIS A 396 4.43 7.75 30.23
C HIS A 396 3.26 8.71 29.95
N GLU A 397 3.51 10.03 29.94
CA GLU A 397 2.51 11.03 29.57
C GLU A 397 1.99 10.78 28.14
N VAL A 398 2.89 10.62 27.17
CA VAL A 398 2.52 10.37 25.76
C VAL A 398 1.70 9.09 25.61
N CYS A 399 2.10 7.98 26.23
CA CYS A 399 1.35 6.73 26.16
C CYS A 399 -0.02 6.83 26.85
N ASN A 400 -0.12 7.51 27.99
CA ASN A 400 -1.41 7.71 28.68
C ASN A 400 -2.42 8.51 27.83
N TYR A 401 -2.01 9.62 27.20
CA TYR A 401 -2.92 10.40 26.34
C TYR A 401 -3.28 9.70 25.01
N PHE A 402 -2.45 8.75 24.55
CA PHE A 402 -2.76 7.94 23.37
C PHE A 402 -3.75 6.81 23.69
N TRP A 403 -3.53 6.10 24.80
CA TRP A 403 -4.36 4.98 25.25
C TRP A 403 -5.71 5.46 25.78
N SER A 404 -5.74 6.54 26.58
CA SER A 404 -6.96 7.06 27.20
C SER A 404 -8.04 7.39 26.17
N VAL A 405 -9.22 6.82 26.39
CA VAL A 405 -10.38 6.97 25.51
C VAL A 405 -11.14 8.28 25.76
N ASP A 406 -11.08 8.81 26.97
CA ASP A 406 -11.81 10.01 27.40
C ASP A 406 -11.37 11.28 26.65
N VAL A 407 -10.10 11.30 26.23
CA VAL A 407 -9.44 12.40 25.50
C VAL A 407 -9.35 12.18 24.00
N ARG A 408 -9.81 11.02 23.48
CA ARG A 408 -9.60 10.61 22.08
C ARG A 408 -10.13 11.65 21.08
N ASN A 409 -11.32 12.19 21.34
CA ASN A 409 -12.00 13.15 20.46
C ASN A 409 -11.35 14.54 20.40
N ASP A 410 -10.40 14.85 21.30
CA ASP A 410 -9.70 16.14 21.26
C ASP A 410 -8.65 16.16 20.15
N TRP A 411 -7.95 15.04 19.94
CA TRP A 411 -6.81 14.92 19.04
C TRP A 411 -7.09 14.08 17.79
N GLU A 412 -7.92 13.04 17.85
CA GLU A 412 -8.22 12.18 16.70
C GLU A 412 -9.17 12.85 15.71
N THR A 413 -8.84 12.77 14.41
CA THR A 413 -9.58 13.45 13.34
C THR A 413 -10.11 12.49 12.27
N THR A 414 -9.72 11.22 12.29
CA THR A 414 -10.08 10.22 11.27
C THR A 414 -11.26 9.34 11.64
N ILE A 415 -11.73 9.38 12.90
CA ILE A 415 -12.87 8.59 13.38
C ILE A 415 -14.22 9.29 13.13
N GLU A 416 -15.27 8.48 13.00
CA GLU A 416 -16.67 8.91 12.92
C GLU A 416 -17.50 8.39 14.11
N ASN A 417 -17.22 7.17 14.57
CA ASN A 417 -17.82 6.57 15.77
C ASN A 417 -16.77 5.73 16.50
N PHE A 418 -16.86 5.66 17.82
CA PHE A 418 -15.90 5.02 18.71
C PHE A 418 -16.60 4.56 19.99
N HIS A 419 -16.36 3.32 20.43
CA HIS A 419 -16.74 2.87 21.77
C HIS A 419 -15.84 1.73 22.28
N VAL A 420 -15.74 1.64 23.61
CA VAL A 420 -15.17 0.48 24.29
C VAL A 420 -16.20 -0.65 24.23
N VAL A 421 -15.77 -1.81 23.74
CA VAL A 421 -16.55 -3.05 23.65
C VAL A 421 -16.42 -3.85 24.95
N GLU A 422 -15.24 -3.86 25.54
CA GLU A 422 -14.93 -4.56 26.79
C GLU A 422 -13.72 -3.93 27.49
N THR A 423 -13.73 -3.89 28.82
CA THR A 423 -12.54 -3.64 29.64
C THR A 423 -12.00 -4.97 30.14
N LEU A 424 -10.75 -5.29 29.80
CA LEU A 424 -10.10 -6.56 30.16
C LEU A 424 -9.30 -6.43 31.47
N ALA A 425 -8.64 -5.30 31.66
CA ALA A 425 -7.89 -4.89 32.85
C ALA A 425 -7.73 -3.36 32.85
N ASP A 426 -7.20 -2.78 33.93
CA ASP A 426 -6.98 -1.32 34.05
C ASP A 426 -5.99 -0.77 33.00
N ASN A 427 -5.23 -1.63 32.34
CA ASN A 427 -4.27 -1.31 31.28
C ASN A 427 -4.65 -1.86 29.89
N ALA A 428 -5.80 -2.53 29.76
CA ALA A 428 -6.18 -3.25 28.54
C ALA A 428 -7.68 -3.21 28.25
N ILE A 429 -8.05 -2.73 27.07
CA ILE A 429 -9.45 -2.58 26.60
C ILE A 429 -9.60 -3.11 25.17
N ILE A 430 -10.82 -3.52 24.80
CA ILE A 430 -11.21 -3.80 23.42
C ILE A 430 -12.07 -2.65 22.91
N VAL A 431 -11.75 -2.15 21.73
CA VAL A 431 -12.34 -0.98 21.10
C VAL A 431 -12.91 -1.34 19.74
N TYR A 432 -14.08 -0.81 19.43
CA TYR A 432 -14.63 -0.74 18.08
C TYR A 432 -14.71 0.72 17.62
N GLN A 433 -14.22 1.01 16.41
CA GLN A 433 -14.37 2.33 15.80
C GLN A 433 -14.61 2.25 14.30
N THR A 434 -15.30 3.25 13.75
CA THR A 434 -15.48 3.46 12.30
C THR A 434 -14.69 4.70 11.88
N HIS A 435 -13.92 4.58 10.80
CA HIS A 435 -13.19 5.72 10.23
C HIS A 435 -14.06 6.48 9.22
N LYS A 436 -13.80 7.78 9.05
CA LYS A 436 -14.32 8.60 7.95
C LYS A 436 -14.07 7.89 6.61
N ARG A 437 -15.06 7.92 5.72
CA ARG A 437 -14.96 7.21 4.43
C ARG A 437 -13.93 7.87 3.50
N VAL A 438 -12.93 7.10 3.09
CA VAL A 438 -12.00 7.46 2.01
C VAL A 438 -12.59 7.02 0.66
N TRP A 439 -13.16 7.97 -0.09
CA TRP A 439 -13.71 7.74 -1.43
C TRP A 439 -12.58 7.36 -2.43
N PRO A 440 -12.81 6.47 -3.43
CA PRO A 440 -14.05 5.79 -3.78
C PRO A 440 -14.39 4.59 -2.91
N ALA A 441 -13.45 4.13 -2.09
CA ALA A 441 -13.54 2.87 -1.37
C ALA A 441 -14.67 2.87 -0.32
N SER A 442 -15.10 1.69 0.10
CA SER A 442 -16.06 1.51 1.19
C SER A 442 -15.52 2.06 2.51
N GLN A 443 -16.41 2.43 3.44
CA GLN A 443 -16.02 2.82 4.79
C GLN A 443 -15.31 1.66 5.51
N ARG A 444 -14.35 1.98 6.40
CA ARG A 444 -13.64 0.99 7.22
C ARG A 444 -14.10 1.05 8.67
N ASP A 445 -14.33 -0.13 9.24
CA ASP A 445 -14.39 -0.32 10.69
C ASP A 445 -13.14 -1.10 11.15
N VAL A 446 -12.78 -0.94 12.41
CA VAL A 446 -11.72 -1.71 13.05
C VAL A 446 -12.13 -2.09 14.47
N LEU A 447 -11.82 -3.33 14.82
CA LEU A 447 -11.98 -3.93 16.13
C LEU A 447 -10.58 -4.30 16.61
N TYR A 448 -10.17 -3.80 17.78
CA TYR A 448 -8.81 -3.97 18.26
C TYR A 448 -8.70 -3.96 19.79
N LEU A 449 -7.69 -4.66 20.30
CA LEU A 449 -7.26 -4.58 21.69
C LEU A 449 -6.24 -3.45 21.81
N SER A 450 -6.45 -2.54 22.76
CA SER A 450 -5.56 -1.45 23.13
C SER A 450 -4.97 -1.71 24.51
N ALA A 451 -3.66 -1.97 24.58
CA ALA A 451 -2.95 -2.24 25.83
C ALA A 451 -1.79 -1.28 26.03
N ILE A 452 -1.69 -0.69 27.22
CA ILE A 452 -0.56 0.13 27.68
C ILE A 452 0.35 -0.68 28.60
N ARG A 453 1.67 -0.62 28.39
CA ARG A 453 2.67 -1.33 29.20
C ARG A 453 3.90 -0.46 29.45
N LYS A 454 4.47 -0.59 30.64
CA LYS A 454 5.84 -0.15 30.96
C LYS A 454 6.77 -1.34 30.80
N ILE A 455 7.84 -1.16 30.04
CA ILE A 455 8.92 -2.13 29.84
C ILE A 455 10.14 -1.63 30.64
N PRO A 456 10.59 -2.37 31.67
CA PRO A 456 11.80 -2.05 32.40
C PRO A 456 13.03 -1.98 31.48
N ALA A 457 14.00 -1.16 31.85
CA ALA A 457 15.30 -1.13 31.19
C ALA A 457 15.99 -2.50 31.29
N LEU A 458 16.64 -2.94 30.20
CA LEU A 458 17.39 -4.21 30.16
C LEU A 458 18.72 -4.11 30.93
N THR A 459 19.34 -2.92 30.92
CA THR A 459 20.52 -2.57 31.69
C THR A 459 20.36 -1.18 32.31
N GLU A 460 21.21 -0.82 33.29
CA GLU A 460 21.21 0.51 33.91
C GLU A 460 21.49 1.67 32.92
N ASN A 461 21.98 1.38 31.72
CA ASN A 461 22.25 2.37 30.68
C ASN A 461 21.09 2.52 29.67
N ASP A 462 20.11 1.62 29.69
CA ASP A 462 18.97 1.67 28.77
C ASP A 462 17.84 2.53 29.36
N PRO A 463 17.14 3.35 28.56
CA PRO A 463 15.96 4.05 29.03
C PRO A 463 14.81 3.06 29.26
N GLU A 464 14.04 3.27 30.32
CA GLU A 464 12.73 2.64 30.42
C GLU A 464 11.85 3.01 29.21
N THR A 465 11.03 2.06 28.76
CA THR A 465 10.24 2.22 27.56
C THR A 465 8.76 2.06 27.89
N TRP A 466 7.96 3.07 27.55
CA TRP A 466 6.50 2.96 27.58
C TRP A 466 5.99 2.61 26.19
N ILE A 467 4.98 1.75 26.11
CA ILE A 467 4.39 1.31 24.85
C ILE A 467 2.88 1.21 24.96
N VAL A 468 2.18 1.64 23.90
CA VAL A 468 0.78 1.28 23.68
C VAL A 468 0.69 0.50 22.38
N CYS A 469 0.15 -0.72 22.45
CA CYS A 469 -0.13 -1.57 21.30
C CYS A 469 -1.62 -1.61 21.00
N ASN A 470 -1.98 -1.34 19.75
CA ASN A 470 -3.33 -1.41 19.20
C ASN A 470 -3.34 -2.47 18.08
N PHE A 471 -3.83 -3.68 18.38
CA PHE A 471 -3.83 -4.79 17.43
C PHE A 471 -5.21 -5.45 17.28
N SER A 472 -5.56 -5.86 16.07
CA SER A 472 -6.89 -6.41 15.80
C SER A 472 -7.13 -7.76 16.46
N VAL A 473 -8.30 -7.89 17.08
CA VAL A 473 -8.82 -9.11 17.71
C VAL A 473 -10.27 -9.35 17.26
N ASP A 474 -10.76 -10.57 17.40
CA ASP A 474 -12.16 -10.92 17.16
C ASP A 474 -12.98 -10.82 18.47
N HIS A 475 -14.24 -10.42 18.36
CA HIS A 475 -15.15 -10.28 19.51
C HIS A 475 -16.63 -10.44 19.08
N ASP A 476 -17.39 -11.25 19.80
CA ASP A 476 -18.78 -11.63 19.43
C ASP A 476 -19.73 -10.43 19.36
N SER A 477 -19.56 -9.43 20.24
CA SER A 477 -20.35 -8.18 20.25
C SER A 477 -20.08 -7.24 19.06
N ALA A 478 -19.07 -7.50 18.22
CA ALA A 478 -18.67 -6.64 17.11
C ALA A 478 -18.46 -7.42 15.77
N PRO A 479 -19.49 -8.16 15.31
CA PRO A 479 -19.40 -9.00 14.12
C PRO A 479 -19.18 -8.16 12.85
N LEU A 480 -18.79 -8.85 11.77
CA LEU A 480 -18.74 -8.25 10.44
C LEU A 480 -20.13 -7.75 10.02
N ASN A 481 -20.18 -6.56 9.42
CA ASN A 481 -21.43 -5.93 8.98
C ASN A 481 -21.33 -5.44 7.54
N ASN A 482 -22.46 -5.26 6.86
CA ASN A 482 -22.49 -4.87 5.44
C ASN A 482 -22.29 -3.36 5.20
N ARG A 483 -22.05 -2.55 6.25
CA ARG A 483 -21.85 -1.09 6.12
C ARG A 483 -20.37 -0.73 6.00
N CYS A 484 -19.50 -1.48 6.67
CA CYS A 484 -18.06 -1.25 6.70
C CYS A 484 -17.26 -2.49 6.28
N VAL A 485 -16.09 -2.26 5.67
CA VAL A 485 -15.08 -3.30 5.46
C VAL A 485 -14.18 -3.34 6.70
N ARG A 486 -14.01 -4.52 7.30
CA ARG A 486 -13.17 -4.71 8.50
C ARG A 486 -11.69 -4.61 8.17
N ALA A 487 -11.09 -3.48 8.50
CA ALA A 487 -9.64 -3.35 8.52
C ALA A 487 -9.04 -4.20 9.65
N LYS A 488 -7.78 -4.64 9.46
CA LYS A 488 -6.96 -5.21 10.53
C LYS A 488 -5.74 -4.33 10.73
N ILE A 489 -5.43 -4.03 12.00
CA ILE A 489 -4.30 -3.18 12.38
C ILE A 489 -3.32 -3.93 13.28
N ASN A 490 -2.05 -3.55 13.19
CA ASN A 490 -1.09 -3.70 14.26
C ASN A 490 -0.26 -2.40 14.35
N VAL A 491 -0.58 -1.59 15.35
CA VAL A 491 -0.05 -0.24 15.57
C VAL A 491 0.59 -0.18 16.94
N ALA A 492 1.76 0.45 17.05
CA ALA A 492 2.37 0.76 18.34
C ALA A 492 2.91 2.18 18.38
N ILE A 493 2.72 2.86 19.51
CA ILE A 493 3.52 4.03 19.89
C ILE A 493 4.45 3.60 21.02
N ILE A 494 5.75 3.79 20.80
CA ILE A 494 6.83 3.33 21.67
C ILE A 494 7.63 4.56 22.08
N CYS A 495 7.80 4.79 23.38
CA CYS A 495 8.30 6.04 23.92
C CYS A 495 9.42 5.81 24.94
N GLN A 496 10.54 6.49 24.74
CA GLN A 496 11.69 6.50 25.64
C GLN A 496 11.93 7.92 26.15
N THR A 497 11.91 8.10 27.47
CA THR A 497 12.18 9.39 28.11
C THR A 497 13.68 9.58 28.28
N LEU A 498 14.25 10.62 27.67
CA LEU A 498 15.59 11.09 27.98
C LEU A 498 15.49 12.28 28.94
N VAL A 499 16.27 12.22 30.02
CA VAL A 499 16.40 13.30 31.01
C VAL A 499 17.83 13.81 30.96
N SER A 500 18.01 15.12 30.85
CA SER A 500 19.29 15.79 31.09
C SER A 500 19.29 16.31 32.54
N PRO A 501 20.00 15.64 33.49
CA PRO A 501 19.97 16.04 34.88
C PRO A 501 20.38 17.51 35.06
N PRO A 502 19.64 18.31 35.86
CA PRO A 502 19.99 19.70 36.11
C PRO A 502 21.26 19.81 36.98
N GLU A 503 21.85 21.00 37.05
CA GLU A 503 23.06 21.22 37.86
C GLU A 503 22.72 21.25 39.37
N GLY A 504 23.33 20.32 40.12
CA GLY A 504 23.15 20.19 41.57
C GLY A 504 21.83 19.52 41.96
N ASP A 505 21.35 19.79 43.18
CA ASP A 505 20.13 19.19 43.75
C ASP A 505 18.83 19.88 43.27
N GLN A 506 18.78 20.30 41.99
CA GLN A 506 17.58 20.92 41.41
C GLN A 506 16.57 19.85 40.96
N GLU A 507 15.28 20.16 41.08
CA GLU A 507 14.23 19.30 40.52
C GLU A 507 14.28 19.31 38.98
N ILE A 508 13.99 18.16 38.37
CA ILE A 508 13.94 18.03 36.90
C ILE A 508 12.76 18.85 36.37
N SER A 509 13.04 19.82 35.51
CA SER A 509 12.00 20.63 34.86
C SER A 509 11.56 20.02 33.52
N ARG A 510 10.47 20.53 32.93
CA ARG A 510 10.06 20.15 31.57
C ARG A 510 11.09 20.55 30.49
N GLU A 511 11.96 21.53 30.75
CA GLU A 511 13.04 21.89 29.82
C GLU A 511 14.14 20.82 29.76
N ASN A 512 14.26 20.00 30.82
CA ASN A 512 15.26 18.95 30.96
C ASN A 512 14.85 17.59 30.35
N ILE A 513 13.62 17.45 29.83
CA ILE A 513 13.08 16.16 29.34
C ILE A 513 12.77 16.17 27.85
N LEU A 514 13.08 15.05 27.19
CA LEU A 514 12.83 14.78 25.79
C LEU A 514 12.27 13.37 25.62
N CYS A 515 11.02 13.25 25.16
CA CYS A 515 10.45 11.98 24.76
C CYS A 515 10.86 11.65 23.32
N LYS A 516 11.61 10.56 23.13
CA LYS A 516 11.80 9.94 21.81
C LYS A 516 10.63 9.00 21.54
N ILE A 517 9.93 9.24 20.43
CA ILE A 517 8.78 8.47 19.97
C ILE A 517 9.19 7.67 18.74
N THR A 518 8.90 6.37 18.75
CA THR A 518 8.80 5.54 17.55
C THR A 518 7.35 5.11 17.38
N TYR A 519 6.71 5.54 16.31
CA TYR A 519 5.36 5.13 15.94
C TYR A 519 5.44 4.16 14.77
N VAL A 520 4.72 3.04 14.83
CA VAL A 520 4.60 2.09 13.73
C VAL A 520 3.15 1.74 13.48
N ALA A 521 2.77 1.63 12.21
CA ALA A 521 1.44 1.22 11.78
C ALA A 521 1.52 0.24 10.61
N ASN A 522 1.04 -0.98 10.84
CA ASN A 522 0.77 -1.96 9.79
C ASN A 522 -0.75 -2.07 9.66
N VAL A 523 -1.28 -1.65 8.51
CA VAL A 523 -2.73 -1.57 8.28
C VAL A 523 -3.08 -2.41 7.06
N ASN A 524 -3.88 -3.45 7.27
CA ASN A 524 -4.55 -4.16 6.19
C ASN A 524 -5.96 -3.55 6.04
N PRO A 525 -6.31 -2.94 4.89
CA PRO A 525 -7.59 -2.26 4.68
C PRO A 525 -8.78 -3.23 4.51
N GLY A 526 -8.59 -4.54 4.69
CA GLY A 526 -9.63 -5.57 4.75
C GLY A 526 -10.23 -6.00 3.41
N GLY A 527 -9.88 -5.31 2.34
CA GLY A 527 -10.45 -5.49 1.00
C GLY A 527 -10.05 -4.33 0.09
N TRP A 528 -10.60 -4.32 -1.12
CA TRP A 528 -10.19 -3.41 -2.19
C TRP A 528 -10.27 -1.91 -1.79
N ALA A 529 -9.22 -1.18 -2.16
CA ALA A 529 -9.14 0.27 -2.17
C ALA A 529 -8.02 0.66 -3.17
N PRO A 530 -8.13 1.79 -3.90
CA PRO A 530 -7.08 2.20 -4.84
C PRO A 530 -5.77 2.50 -4.12
N ALA A 531 -4.68 1.91 -4.59
CA ALA A 531 -3.36 2.02 -3.95
C ALA A 531 -2.87 3.47 -3.89
N SER A 532 -3.06 4.21 -4.99
CA SER A 532 -2.83 5.65 -5.10
C SER A 532 -3.51 6.46 -4.00
N VAL A 533 -4.81 6.23 -3.79
CA VAL A 533 -5.62 6.94 -2.79
C VAL A 533 -5.15 6.63 -1.37
N LEU A 534 -4.91 5.35 -1.05
CA LEU A 534 -4.40 4.96 0.26
C LEU A 534 -3.02 5.58 0.52
N ARG A 535 -2.10 5.56 -0.45
CA ARG A 535 -0.76 6.16 -0.33
C ARG A 535 -0.80 7.68 -0.18
N ALA A 536 -1.70 8.37 -0.88
CA ALA A 536 -1.90 9.82 -0.75
C ALA A 536 -2.46 10.20 0.63
N VAL A 537 -3.51 9.51 1.08
CA VAL A 537 -4.12 9.72 2.40
C VAL A 537 -3.11 9.41 3.51
N ALA A 538 -2.43 8.26 3.46
CA ALA A 538 -1.40 7.90 4.45
C ALA A 538 -0.26 8.95 4.52
N LYS A 539 0.21 9.45 3.35
CA LYS A 539 1.27 10.45 3.29
C LYS A 539 0.89 11.77 3.98
N ARG A 540 -0.40 12.17 3.99
CA ARG A 540 -0.87 13.36 4.71
C ARG A 540 -1.26 13.07 6.16
N GLU A 541 -2.09 12.06 6.39
CA GLU A 541 -2.75 11.86 7.68
C GLU A 541 -1.78 11.42 8.79
N TYR A 542 -0.75 10.61 8.50
CA TYR A 542 0.20 10.19 9.55
C TYR A 542 1.04 11.36 10.11
N PRO A 543 1.66 12.24 9.29
CA PRO A 543 2.26 13.48 9.78
C PRO A 543 1.26 14.40 10.50
N LYS A 544 0.05 14.59 9.95
CA LYS A 544 -1.02 15.42 10.55
C LYS A 544 -1.40 14.92 11.94
N PHE A 545 -1.60 13.61 12.08
CA PHE A 545 -1.85 12.92 13.36
C PHE A 545 -0.70 13.15 14.34
N LEU A 546 0.54 12.78 13.99
CA LEU A 546 1.67 12.84 14.92
C LEU A 546 1.88 14.25 15.44
N LYS A 547 1.90 15.24 14.54
CA LYS A 547 2.07 16.67 14.86
C LYS A 547 0.94 17.20 15.75
N ARG A 548 -0.32 16.86 15.45
CA ARG A 548 -1.48 17.27 16.26
C ARG A 548 -1.47 16.61 17.63
N PHE A 549 -1.19 15.32 17.69
CA PHE A 549 -1.20 14.54 18.93
C PHE A 549 -0.08 14.95 19.87
N THR A 550 1.16 15.11 19.41
CA THR A 550 2.28 15.49 20.28
C THR A 550 2.14 16.93 20.80
N ALA A 551 1.67 17.85 19.96
CA ALA A 551 1.33 19.21 20.39
C ALA A 551 0.20 19.22 21.44
N TYR A 552 -0.83 18.39 21.26
CA TYR A 552 -1.90 18.22 22.25
C TYR A 552 -1.36 17.71 23.59
N VAL A 553 -0.46 16.71 23.61
CA VAL A 553 0.15 16.24 24.87
C VAL A 553 0.95 17.36 25.54
N GLN A 554 1.77 18.11 24.79
CA GLN A 554 2.51 19.26 25.33
C GLN A 554 1.59 20.34 25.92
N GLU A 555 0.49 20.68 25.26
CA GLU A 555 -0.52 21.62 25.76
C GLU A 555 -1.13 21.10 27.08
N LYS A 556 -1.56 19.83 27.12
CA LYS A 556 -2.26 19.26 28.28
C LYS A 556 -1.34 18.94 29.46
N THR A 557 -0.03 18.82 29.30
CA THR A 557 0.92 18.62 30.41
C THR A 557 1.59 19.90 30.88
N SER A 558 1.56 20.98 30.09
CA SER A 558 2.08 22.29 30.46
C SER A 558 1.52 22.76 31.81
N GLY A 559 2.42 23.23 32.70
CA GLY A 559 2.08 23.66 34.06
C GLY A 559 1.65 22.57 35.04
N LYS A 560 1.58 21.28 34.63
CA LYS A 560 1.30 20.15 35.52
C LYS A 560 2.60 19.48 36.01
N PRO A 561 2.60 18.87 37.21
CA PRO A 561 3.70 18.01 37.67
C PRO A 561 4.06 16.94 36.63
N ILE A 562 5.33 16.57 36.56
CA ILE A 562 5.83 15.58 35.59
C ILE A 562 5.46 14.18 36.07
N LEU A 563 4.84 13.40 35.20
CA LEU A 563 4.58 11.97 35.41
C LEU A 563 5.64 11.16 34.66
N PHE A 564 6.59 10.56 35.38
CA PHE A 564 7.66 9.72 34.80
C PHE A 564 7.18 8.32 34.43
#